data_AF-A0A920NSD3-F1
#
_entry.id   AF-A0A920NSD3-F1
#
_cell.length_a   1.000
_cell.length_b   1.000
_cell.length_c   1.000
_cell.angle_alpha   90.00
_cell.angle_beta   90.00
_cell.angle_gamma   90.00
#
_symmetry.space_group_name_H-M   'P 1'
#
loop_
_entity.id
_entity.type
_entity.pdbx_description
1 polymer ?
#
loop_
_entity_poly.entity_id
_entity_poly.type
_entity_poly.pdbx_seq_one_letter_code
_entity_poly.pdbx_strand_id
1 'polypeptide(L)'
;MSNSLIEPHGDQVCDRMVTEERINELKQDFVHLQSWTLNNRQICDLEMIMNGGFSPLIGFLGKNDYDAVCTGMRLQNNDLWPIPITLDIRKILLKI
;
A
#
# COMPACT_ATOMS: atom_id res chain seq x y z
N MET A 1 28.18 19.86 -1.44
CA MET A 1 27.14 18.84 -1.67
C MET A 1 27.51 17.65 -0.80
N SER A 2 26.68 17.29 0.18
CA SER A 2 26.89 16.08 0.98
C SER A 2 26.65 14.86 0.10
N ASN A 3 27.67 14.01 -0.08
CA ASN A 3 27.63 12.77 -0.86
C ASN A 3 26.86 11.62 -0.17
N SER A 4 25.83 11.94 0.61
CA SER A 4 25.02 10.94 1.32
C SER A 4 23.74 10.66 0.55
N LEU A 5 23.32 9.40 0.56
CA LEU A 5 21.97 9.03 0.10
C LEU A 5 20.93 9.77 0.96
N ILE A 6 19.81 10.13 0.34
CA ILE A 6 18.67 10.71 1.06
C ILE A 6 18.00 9.64 1.92
N GLU A 7 17.49 10.03 3.08
CA GLU A 7 16.71 9.13 3.91
C GLU A 7 15.34 8.84 3.27
N PRO A 8 14.79 7.63 3.44
CA PRO A 8 13.44 7.31 2.99
C PRO A 8 12.39 8.19 3.67
N HIS A 9 11.25 8.37 3.01
CA HIS A 9 10.09 9.00 3.63
C HIS A 9 9.48 8.08 4.69
N GLY A 10 9.32 8.57 5.92
CA GLY A 10 8.90 7.76 7.07
C GLY A 10 10.03 6.93 7.69
N ASP A 11 11.28 7.43 7.59
CA ASP A 11 12.51 6.91 8.21
C ASP A 11 13.02 5.55 7.71
N GLN A 12 12.19 4.77 7.01
CA GLN A 12 12.58 3.46 6.48
C GLN A 12 11.82 3.10 5.22
N VAL A 13 12.45 2.29 4.36
CA VAL A 13 11.78 1.70 3.20
C VAL A 13 10.86 0.57 3.65
N CYS A 14 9.58 0.68 3.35
CA CYS A 14 8.56 -0.32 3.63
C CYS A 14 8.47 -1.36 2.50
N ASP A 15 9.48 -2.21 2.36
CA ASP A 15 9.44 -3.35 1.42
C ASP A 15 8.48 -4.44 1.94
N ARG A 16 7.49 -4.80 1.11
CA ARG A 16 6.44 -5.79 1.41
C ARG A 16 6.52 -7.03 0.54
N MET A 17 7.61 -7.20 -0.21
CA MET A 17 7.86 -8.43 -0.95
C MET A 17 8.15 -9.58 0.04
N VAL A 18 7.42 -10.68 -0.13
CA VAL A 18 7.57 -11.88 0.71
C VAL A 18 8.63 -12.83 0.14
N THR A 19 9.28 -13.59 1.01
CA THR A 19 10.25 -14.62 0.61
C THR A 19 9.57 -15.80 -0.08
N GLU A 20 10.32 -16.58 -0.86
CA GLU A 20 9.81 -17.78 -1.52
C GLU A 20 9.21 -18.80 -0.55
N GLU A 21 9.82 -18.96 0.62
CA GLU A 21 9.32 -19.81 1.72
C GLU A 21 7.92 -19.35 2.14
N ARG A 22 7.76 -18.05 2.42
CA ARG A 22 6.47 -17.48 2.84
C ARG A 22 5.41 -17.56 1.74
N ILE A 23 5.80 -17.44 0.46
CA ILE A 23 4.88 -17.64 -0.67
C ILE A 23 4.28 -19.06 -0.65
N ASN A 24 5.09 -20.08 -0.37
CA ASN A 24 4.62 -21.47 -0.37
C ASN A 24 3.64 -21.76 0.77
N GLU A 25 3.83 -21.14 1.94
CA GLU A 25 2.86 -21.19 3.03
C GLU A 25 1.54 -20.53 2.63
N LEU A 26 1.61 -19.30 2.11
CA LEU A 26 0.43 -18.50 1.75
C LEU A 26 -0.39 -19.11 0.60
N LYS A 27 0.24 -19.86 -0.31
CA LYS A 27 -0.46 -20.54 -1.42
C LYS A 27 -1.59 -21.44 -0.96
N GLN A 28 -1.44 -22.09 0.21
CA GLN A 28 -2.47 -22.97 0.75
C GLN A 28 -3.68 -22.16 1.25
N ASP A 29 -3.42 -21.02 1.89
CA ASP A 29 -4.46 -20.13 2.43
C ASP A 29 -5.23 -19.40 1.32
N PHE A 30 -4.56 -19.05 0.22
CA PHE A 30 -5.16 -18.24 -0.86
C PHE A 30 -6.28 -18.94 -1.62
N VAL A 31 -6.33 -20.27 -1.63
CA VAL A 31 -7.34 -21.04 -2.39
C VAL A 31 -8.77 -20.70 -1.95
N HIS A 32 -8.94 -20.30 -0.70
CA HIS A 32 -10.24 -20.00 -0.12
C HIS A 32 -10.58 -18.50 -0.11
N LEU A 33 -9.63 -17.64 -0.50
CA LEU A 33 -9.85 -16.21 -0.53
C LEU A 33 -10.53 -15.77 -1.83
N GLN A 34 -11.30 -14.69 -1.71
CA GLN A 34 -11.86 -14.04 -2.87
C GLN A 34 -10.77 -13.33 -3.66
N SER A 35 -10.69 -13.62 -4.96
CA SER A 35 -9.75 -12.96 -5.85
C SER A 35 -10.35 -11.69 -6.45
N TRP A 36 -9.49 -10.70 -6.70
CA TRP A 36 -9.83 -9.47 -7.38
C TRP A 36 -8.78 -9.20 -8.46
N THR A 37 -9.23 -9.12 -9.71
CA THR A 37 -8.36 -8.75 -10.84
C THR A 37 -8.23 -7.24 -10.88
N LEU A 38 -7.01 -6.77 -10.61
CA LEU A 38 -6.69 -5.34 -10.60
C LEU A 38 -6.71 -4.74 -12.00
N ASN A 39 -7.08 -3.46 -12.09
CA ASN A 39 -6.86 -2.67 -13.30
C ASN A 39 -5.43 -2.09 -13.34
N ASN A 40 -5.03 -1.53 -14.49
CA ASN A 40 -3.67 -1.02 -14.69
C ASN A 40 -3.23 0.00 -13.63
N ARG A 41 -4.13 0.90 -13.20
CA ARG A 41 -3.81 1.89 -12.17
C ARG A 41 -3.56 1.23 -10.82
N GLN A 42 -4.44 0.32 -10.44
CA GLN A 42 -4.34 -0.43 -9.18
C GLN A 42 -3.09 -1.32 -9.13
N ILE A 43 -2.66 -1.86 -10.28
CA ILE A 43 -1.39 -2.61 -10.38
C ILE A 43 -0.21 -1.69 -10.09
N CYS A 44 -0.16 -0.50 -10.69
CA CYS A 44 0.92 0.46 -10.42
C CYS A 44 0.95 0.89 -8.95
N ASP A 45 -0.21 1.20 -8.36
CA ASP A 45 -0.29 1.56 -6.94
C ASP A 45 0.17 0.40 -6.04
N LEU A 46 -0.25 -0.84 -6.36
CA LEU A 46 0.18 -2.02 -5.62
C LEU A 46 1.69 -2.25 -5.75
N GLU A 47 2.27 -2.10 -6.94
CA GLU A 47 3.71 -2.24 -7.17
C GLU A 47 4.52 -1.25 -6.32
N MET A 48 4.09 0.01 -6.30
CA MET A 48 4.73 1.08 -5.51
C MET A 48 4.61 0.86 -3.99
N ILE A 49 3.52 0.25 -3.53
CA ILE A 49 3.38 -0.18 -2.13
C ILE A 49 4.30 -1.36 -1.84
N MET A 50 4.33 -2.36 -2.73
CA MET A 50 5.07 -3.60 -2.49
C MET A 50 6.58 -3.40 -2.44
N ASN A 51 7.13 -2.56 -3.32
CA ASN A 51 8.57 -2.31 -3.38
C ASN A 51 9.06 -1.18 -2.45
N GLY A 52 8.16 -0.58 -1.64
CA GLY A 52 8.48 0.52 -0.74
C GLY A 52 8.61 1.90 -1.40
N GLY A 53 8.28 2.05 -2.69
CA GLY A 53 8.26 3.33 -3.38
C GLY A 53 7.24 4.33 -2.81
N PHE A 54 6.23 3.85 -2.09
CA PHE A 54 5.25 4.66 -1.35
C PHE A 54 5.47 4.67 0.17
N SER A 55 6.67 4.35 0.66
CA SER A 55 6.98 4.52 2.10
C SER A 55 6.54 5.91 2.59
N PRO A 56 5.84 6.02 3.74
CA PRO A 56 5.62 5.02 4.80
C PRO A 56 4.41 4.08 4.59
N LEU A 57 3.73 4.12 3.44
CA LEU A 57 2.56 3.28 3.23
C LEU A 57 2.90 1.80 3.25
N ILE A 58 2.09 1.04 3.99
CA ILE A 58 2.21 -0.42 4.12
C ILE A 58 1.07 -1.18 3.45
N GLY A 59 0.18 -0.45 2.80
CA GLY A 59 -1.06 -0.92 2.19
C GLY A 59 -1.87 0.25 1.63
N PHE A 60 -3.03 -0.05 1.05
CA PHE A 60 -4.01 0.98 0.67
C PHE A 60 -4.55 1.70 1.90
N LEU A 61 -4.89 2.99 1.76
CA LEU A 61 -5.36 3.81 2.88
C LEU A 61 -6.68 3.27 3.44
N GLY A 62 -6.72 3.13 4.76
CA GLY A 62 -7.97 2.99 5.50
C GLY A 62 -8.71 4.33 5.57
N LYS A 63 -9.97 4.31 6.01
CA LYS A 63 -10.83 5.51 6.10
C LYS A 63 -10.16 6.67 6.85
N ASN A 64 -9.53 6.36 7.97
CA ASN A 64 -8.88 7.31 8.85
C ASN A 64 -7.74 8.09 8.18
N ASP A 65 -6.83 7.40 7.49
CA ASP A 65 -5.75 8.03 6.74
C ASP A 65 -6.27 8.73 5.49
N TYR A 66 -7.28 8.15 4.82
CA TYR A 66 -7.93 8.80 3.69
C TYR A 66 -8.52 10.16 4.07
N ASP A 67 -9.29 10.22 5.16
CA ASP A 67 -9.91 11.46 5.63
C ASP A 67 -8.85 12.49 6.04
N ALA A 68 -7.76 12.06 6.69
CA ALA A 68 -6.63 12.91 7.06
C ALA A 68 -5.90 13.47 5.84
N VAL A 69 -5.66 12.65 4.81
CA VAL A 69 -5.02 13.05 3.56
C VAL A 69 -5.89 14.05 2.80
N CYS A 70 -7.19 13.78 2.69
CA CYS A 70 -8.11 14.66 1.98
C CYS A 70 -8.30 16.03 2.66
N THR A 71 -8.20 16.09 3.98
CA THR A 71 -8.42 17.34 4.75
C THR A 71 -7.13 18.10 5.06
N GLY A 72 -6.01 17.40 5.24
CA GLY A 72 -4.76 17.96 5.75
C GLY A 72 -3.51 17.58 4.97
N MET A 73 -3.63 16.81 3.88
CA MET A 73 -2.51 16.30 3.08
C MET A 73 -1.47 15.54 3.92
N ARG A 74 -1.93 14.87 4.98
CA ARG A 74 -1.09 14.10 5.89
C ARG A 74 -1.77 12.80 6.28
N LEU A 75 -0.97 11.79 6.55
CA LEU A 75 -1.43 10.57 7.21
C LEU A 75 -1.77 10.84 8.67
N GLN A 76 -2.44 9.90 9.36
CA GLN A 76 -2.79 10.09 10.77
C GLN A 76 -1.57 10.24 11.69
N ASN A 77 -0.43 9.65 11.32
CA ASN A 77 0.83 9.81 12.02
C ASN A 77 1.55 11.14 11.70
N ASN A 78 0.90 12.06 10.99
CA ASN A 78 1.37 13.38 10.59
C ASN A 78 2.43 13.41 9.46
N ASP A 79 2.76 12.27 8.86
CA ASP A 79 3.60 12.23 7.66
C ASP A 79 2.94 12.94 6.48
N LEU A 80 3.74 13.68 5.70
CA LEU A 80 3.25 14.41 4.53
C LEU A 80 2.82 13.43 3.44
N TRP A 81 1.54 13.44 3.07
CA TRP A 81 1.03 12.58 2.01
C TRP A 81 -0.15 13.25 1.30
N PRO A 82 0.06 13.84 0.10
CA PRO A 82 -0.93 14.71 -0.51
C PRO A 82 -1.97 14.00 -1.39
N ILE A 83 -1.77 12.72 -1.72
CA ILE A 83 -2.62 12.00 -2.69
C ILE A 83 -3.16 10.71 -2.06
N PRO A 84 -4.49 10.52 -1.98
CA PRO A 84 -5.05 9.30 -1.41
C PRO A 84 -4.78 8.09 -2.33
N ILE A 85 -4.18 7.04 -1.77
CA ILE A 85 -3.93 5.76 -2.45
C ILE A 85 -4.93 4.72 -1.94
N THR A 86 -5.93 4.40 -2.74
CA THR A 86 -7.08 3.58 -2.33
C THR A 86 -7.35 2.46 -3.34
N LEU A 87 -7.87 1.34 -2.86
CA LEU A 87 -8.34 0.25 -3.72
C LEU A 87 -9.85 0.32 -3.89
N ASP A 88 -10.30 0.82 -5.03
CA ASP A 88 -11.71 0.77 -5.42
C ASP A 88 -12.10 -0.63 -5.91
N ILE A 89 -13.18 -1.17 -5.35
CA ILE A 89 -13.71 -2.48 -5.72
C ILE A 89 -15.17 -2.38 -6.16
N ARG A 90 -15.57 -3.25 -7.08
CA ARG A 90 -16.96 -3.31 -7.53
C ARG A 90 -17.85 -3.82 -6.40
N LYS A 91 -19.03 -3.21 -6.26
CA LYS A 91 -20.01 -3.57 -5.22
C LYS A 91 -20.37 -5.07 -5.21
N ILE A 92 -20.36 -5.74 -6.36
CA ILE A 92 -20.68 -7.17 -6.45
C ILE A 92 -19.69 -8.08 -5.69
N LEU A 93 -18.52 -7.56 -5.33
CA LEU A 93 -17.49 -8.27 -4.58
C LEU A 93 -17.55 -7.98 -3.08
N LEU A 94 -18.38 -7.03 -2.64
CA LEU A 94 -18.59 -6.74 -1.23
C LEU A 94 -19.59 -7.75 -0.64
N LYS A 95 -19.09 -8.71 0.15
CA LYS A 95 -19.91 -9.60 0.99
C LYS A 95 -20.26 -8.92 2.32
N ILE A 96 -20.97 -7.79 2.24
CA ILE A 96 -21.51 -7.09 3.42
C ILE A 96 -23.00 -7.38 3.52
#